data_AF-A0A831PNY0-F1
#
_entry.id   AF-A0A831PNY0-F1
#
_cell.length_a   1.000
_cell.length_b   1.000
_cell.length_c   1.000
_cell.angle_alpha   90.00
_cell.angle_beta   90.00
_cell.angle_gamma   90.00
#
_symmetry.space_group_name_H-M   'P 1'
#
loop_
_entity.id
_entity.type
_entity.pdbx_description
1 polymer ?
#
loop_
_entity_poly.entity_id
_entity_poly.type
_entity_poly.pdbx_seq_one_letter_code
_entity_poly.pdbx_strand_id
1 'polypeptide(L)' 'MKRFVAFLLILFPCYSFSQGFITAKDITVGFTGFVRNDFILDTRKNVDACDHLLEFFPQKPEYDSNGEDLNAQASAHFL' A
#
# COMPACT_ATOMS: atom_id res chain seq x y z
N MET A 1 8.70 19.11 -59.55
CA MET A 1 9.39 19.15 -58.23
C MET A 1 8.51 18.73 -57.05
N LYS A 2 7.26 19.24 -56.91
CA LYS A 2 6.36 18.88 -55.78
C LYS A 2 6.04 17.38 -55.65
N ARG A 3 5.89 16.65 -56.78
CA ARG A 3 5.62 15.20 -56.77
C ARG A 3 6.81 14.36 -56.29
N PHE A 4 8.03 14.77 -56.62
CA PHE A 4 9.26 14.10 -56.14
C PHE A 4 9.45 14.28 -54.63
N VAL A 5 9.14 15.48 -54.11
CA VAL A 5 9.17 15.75 -52.67
C VAL A 5 8.14 14.90 -51.91
N ALA A 6 6.95 14.71 -52.48
CA ALA A 6 5.93 13.83 -51.90
C ALA A 6 6.38 12.36 -51.84
N PHE A 7 7.04 11.86 -52.89
CA PHE A 7 7.61 10.51 -52.88
C PHE A 7 8.73 10.33 -51.85
N LEU A 8 9.58 11.35 -51.68
CA LEU A 8 10.65 11.34 -50.68
C LEU A 8 10.11 11.27 -49.24
N LEU A 9 9.02 12.00 -48.96
CA LEU A 9 8.39 12.03 -47.63
C LEU A 9 7.71 10.70 -47.25
N ILE A 10 7.20 9.95 -48.23
CA ILE A 10 6.55 8.64 -48.01
C ILE A 10 7.58 7.54 -47.74
N LEU A 11 8.80 7.65 -48.28
CA LEU A 11 9.86 6.66 -48.11
C LEU A 11 10.72 6.86 -46.84
N PHE A 12 10.62 8.03 -46.20
CA PHE A 12 11.34 8.36 -44.97
C PHE A 12 11.05 7.44 -43.76
N PRO A 13 9.80 7.00 -43.47
CA PRO A 13 9.52 6.13 -42.33
C PRO A 13 10.07 4.70 -42.48
N CYS A 14 10.48 4.25 -43.67
CA CYS A 14 11.10 2.94 -43.86
C CYS A 14 12.50 2.84 -43.23
N TYR A 15 13.15 3.97 -42.92
CA TYR A 15 14.46 3.99 -42.25
C TYR A 15 14.37 4.21 -40.74
N SER A 16 13.16 4.36 -40.19
CA SER A 16 12.96 4.48 -38.75
C SER A 16 13.01 3.10 -38.08
N PHE A 17 14.20 2.72 -37.61
CA PHE A 17 14.34 1.59 -36.70
C PHE A 17 13.77 1.96 -35.32
N SER A 18 12.90 1.10 -34.79
CA SER A 18 12.48 1.19 -33.39
C SER A 18 13.71 1.01 -32.49
N GLN A 19 14.01 2.00 -31.65
CA GLN A 19 15.04 1.86 -30.63
C GLN A 19 14.53 0.86 -29.58
N GLY A 20 15.23 -0.26 -29.43
CA GLY A 20 14.96 -1.21 -28.35
C GLY A 20 15.08 -0.50 -27.00
N PHE A 21 14.16 -0.80 -26.08
CA PHE A 21 14.13 -0.22 -24.74
C PHE A 21 15.44 -0.52 -24.01
N ILE A 22 16.20 0.52 -23.61
CA ILE A 22 17.52 0.39 -22.96
C ILE A 22 17.44 -0.47 -21.68
N THR A 23 16.29 -0.45 -21.01
CA THR A 23 15.99 -1.14 -19.76
C THR A 23 15.70 -2.64 -19.96
N ALA A 24 15.67 -3.18 -21.19
CA ALA A 24 15.28 -4.58 -21.44
C ALA A 24 16.45 -5.58 -21.42
N LYS A 25 17.71 -5.12 -21.52
CA LYS A 25 18.86 -6.01 -21.51
C LYS A 25 19.40 -6.10 -20.08
N ASP A 26 19.14 -7.24 -19.44
CA ASP A 26 19.70 -7.65 -18.14
C ASP A 26 19.09 -7.01 -16.86
N ILE A 27 17.82 -6.59 -16.88
CA ILE A 27 17.13 -6.18 -15.65
C ILE A 27 16.38 -7.35 -15.02
N THR A 28 16.93 -7.84 -13.91
CA THR A 28 16.27 -8.82 -13.03
C THR A 28 15.49 -8.07 -11.96
N VAL A 29 14.15 -7.99 -12.10
CA VAL A 29 13.27 -7.47 -11.04
C VAL A 29 12.79 -8.65 -10.19
N GLY A 30 13.23 -8.70 -8.92
CA GLY A 30 12.78 -9.68 -7.94
C GLY A 30 11.76 -9.07 -6.99
N PHE A 31 10.57 -9.66 -6.90
CA PHE A 31 9.59 -9.32 -5.87
C PHE A 31 9.84 -10.19 -4.64
N THR A 32 10.07 -9.56 -3.49
CA THR A 32 10.29 -10.24 -2.22
C THR A 32 9.37 -9.64 -1.15
N GLY A 33 9.00 -10.44 -0.16
CA GLY A 33 8.11 -10.03 0.91
C GLY A 33 7.52 -11.23 1.64
N PHE A 34 6.60 -10.94 2.56
CA PHE A 34 5.87 -11.93 3.33
C PHE A 34 4.42 -11.47 3.52
N VAL A 35 3.51 -12.43 3.68
CA VAL A 35 2.15 -12.15 4.10
C VAL A 35 2.14 -12.14 5.62
N ARG A 36 1.67 -11.04 6.21
CA ARG A 36 1.44 -10.92 7.65
C ARG A 36 -0.03 -10.70 7.91
N ASN A 37 -0.55 -11.35 8.94
CA ASN A 37 -1.87 -11.09 9.49
C ASN A 37 -1.72 -11.09 10.99
N ASP A 38 -2.06 -9.96 11.61
CA ASP A 38 -1.93 -9.77 13.04
C ASP A 38 -3.34 -9.71 13.65
N PHE A 39 -3.55 -10.47 14.73
CA PHE A 39 -4.79 -10.50 15.48
C PHE A 39 -4.49 -10.19 16.93
N ILE A 40 -5.18 -9.19 17.48
CA ILE A 40 -5.00 -8.71 18.85
C ILE A 40 -6.31 -8.89 19.59
N LEU A 41 -6.21 -9.40 20.82
CA LEU A 41 -7.33 -9.56 21.74
C LEU A 41 -7.04 -8.78 23.02
N ASP A 42 -7.81 -7.72 23.23
CA ASP A 42 -7.73 -6.88 24.41
C ASP A 42 -8.81 -7.30 25.39
N THR A 43 -8.43 -7.43 26.66
CA THR A 43 -9.38 -7.78 27.74
C THR A 43 -10.12 -6.56 28.28
N ARG A 44 -9.63 -5.36 27.96
CA ARG A 44 -10.14 -4.05 28.40
C ARG A 44 -9.72 -2.98 27.40
N LYS A 45 -10.35 -1.80 27.48
CA LYS A 45 -9.95 -0.66 26.65
C LYS A 45 -8.60 -0.09 27.06
N ASN A 46 -7.75 0.14 26.07
CA ASN A 46 -6.43 0.74 26.22
C ASN A 46 -6.38 2.15 25.64
N VAL A 47 -5.39 2.92 26.06
CA VAL A 47 -5.02 4.17 25.38
C VAL A 47 -4.10 3.80 24.23
N ASP A 48 -4.50 4.12 23.02
CA ASP A 48 -3.77 3.81 21.80
C ASP A 48 -3.46 5.07 20.97
N ALA A 49 -2.62 4.88 19.95
CA ALA A 49 -2.41 5.83 18.86
C ALA A 49 -2.35 5.09 17.53
N CYS A 50 -2.55 5.88 16.46
CA CYS A 50 -2.52 5.38 15.09
C CYS A 50 -3.55 4.27 14.85
N ASP A 51 -4.75 4.38 15.44
CA ASP A 51 -5.84 3.41 15.26
C ASP A 51 -5.43 1.99 15.70
N HIS A 52 -5.13 1.84 17.00
CA HIS A 52 -4.69 0.58 17.61
C HIS A 52 -3.36 -0.01 17.12
N LEU A 53 -2.59 0.67 16.25
CA LEU A 53 -1.24 0.21 15.89
C LEU A 53 -0.24 0.31 17.05
N LEU A 54 -0.46 1.25 17.98
CA LEU A 54 0.40 1.44 19.14
C LEU A 54 -0.45 1.56 20.39
N GLU A 55 -0.38 0.56 21.26
CA GLU A 55 -0.98 0.61 22.59
C GLU A 55 0.01 1.11 23.64
N PHE A 56 -0.47 1.96 24.56
CA PHE A 56 0.37 2.51 25.61
C PHE A 56 0.11 1.86 26.97
N PHE A 57 -1.11 1.98 27.49
CA PHE A 57 -1.50 1.45 28.79
C PHE A 57 -3.03 1.35 28.92
N PRO A 58 -3.54 0.55 29.87
CA PRO A 58 -4.98 0.41 30.05
C PRO A 58 -5.66 1.69 30.55
N GLN A 59 -6.85 1.97 30.02
CA GLN A 59 -7.66 3.07 30.51
C GLN A 59 -8.06 2.84 31.97
N LYS A 60 -8.13 3.92 32.75
CA LYS A 60 -8.61 3.85 34.14
C LYS A 60 -10.08 3.40 34.17
N PRO A 61 -10.54 2.75 35.25
CA PRO A 61 -11.94 2.39 35.38
C PRO A 61 -12.86 3.62 35.28
N GLU A 62 -13.94 3.50 34.52
CA GLU A 62 -14.98 4.52 34.41
C GLU A 62 -16.32 3.87 34.72
N TYR A 63 -16.95 4.28 35.81
CA TYR A 63 -18.15 3.62 36.30
C TYR A 63 -19.44 4.28 35.80
N ASP A 64 -20.39 3.46 35.37
CA ASP A 64 -21.74 3.92 35.06
C ASP A 64 -22.59 4.17 36.32
N SER A 65 -23.86 4.53 36.14
CA SER A 65 -24.79 4.74 37.27
C SER A 65 -25.06 3.48 38.11
N ASN A 66 -24.74 2.29 37.60
CA ASN A 66 -24.90 1.01 38.27
C ASN A 66 -23.61 0.56 38.97
N GLY A 67 -22.49 1.28 38.78
CA GLY A 67 -21.19 0.93 39.33
C GLY A 67 -20.38 -0.04 38.47
N GLU A 68 -20.78 -0.26 37.21
CA GLU A 68 -20.07 -1.15 36.28
C GLU A 68 -18.98 -0.38 35.51
N ASP A 69 -17.78 -0.96 35.40
CA ASP A 69 -16.66 -0.35 34.67
C ASP A 69 -16.88 -0.45 33.15
N LEU A 70 -17.14 0.69 32.53
CA LEU A 70 -17.34 0.86 31.09
C LEU A 70 -16.10 0.46 30.26
N ASN A 71 -14.92 0.46 30.87
CA ASN A 71 -13.66 0.12 30.20
C ASN A 71 -13.28 -1.36 30.36
N ALA A 72 -13.97 -2.11 31.22
CA ALA A 72 -13.78 -3.55 31.43
C ALA A 72 -14.51 -4.39 30.36
N GLN A 73 -14.26 -4.08 29.08
CA GLN A 73 -14.88 -4.77 27.94
C GLN A 73 -13.79 -5.35 27.05
N ALA A 74 -13.94 -6.62 26.67
CA ALA A 74 -13.03 -7.28 25.76
C ALA A 74 -13.31 -6.86 24.30
N SER A 75 -12.26 -6.63 23.52
CA SER A 75 -12.33 -6.30 22.10
C SER A 75 -11.28 -7.08 21.31
N ALA A 76 -11.56 -7.30 20.03
CA ALA A 76 -10.66 -8.00 19.12
C ALA A 76 -10.44 -7.16 17.86
N HIS A 77 -9.19 -7.09 17.43
CA HIS A 77 -8.74 -6.23 16.33
C HIS A 77 -7.92 -7.04 15.33
N PHE A 78 -8.12 -6.74 14.04
CA PHE A 78 -7.29 -7.21 12.95
C PHE A 78 -6.48 -6.03 12.41
N LEU A 79 -5.17 -6.22 12.30
CA LEU A 79 -4.23 -5.25 11.73
C LEU A 79 -3.74 -5.68 10.34
#